data_AF-A0A3L7X3L2-F1
#
_entry.id   AF-A0A3L7X3L2-F1
#
_cell.length_a   1.000
_cell.length_b   1.000
_cell.length_c   1.000
_cell.angle_alpha   90.00
_cell.angle_beta   90.00
_cell.angle_gamma   90.00
#
_symmetry.space_group_name_H-M   'P 1'
#
loop_
_entity.id
_entity.type
_entity.pdbx_description
1 polymer ?
#
loop_
_entity_poly.entity_id
_entity_poly.type
_entity_poly.pdbx_seq_one_letter_code
_entity_poly.pdbx_strand_id
1 'polypeptide(L)'
;MRRWIVVAAWAVIAAVGLLLVLAGDAPVAFSRADSLDLFSPWRSSGPTADSQPLAVNSVEASPSYAADNTLFAATDGGVYRSQDRGHGWQLVLASPPAH
;
A
#
# COMPACT_ATOMS: atom_id res chain seq x y z
N MET A 1 44.94 -38.01 -28.74
CA MET A 1 44.92 -36.63 -28.19
C MET A 1 43.61 -35.85 -28.42
N ARG A 2 42.53 -36.41 -29.02
CA ARG A 2 41.30 -35.66 -29.37
C ARG A 2 40.05 -35.97 -28.53
N ARG A 3 40.03 -37.08 -27.78
CA ARG A 3 38.85 -37.51 -26.98
C ARG A 3 38.66 -36.71 -25.69
N TRP A 4 39.75 -36.28 -25.06
CA TRP A 4 39.72 -35.48 -23.83
C TRP A 4 39.13 -34.07 -24.06
N ILE A 5 39.35 -33.48 -25.24
CA ILE A 5 38.80 -32.16 -25.61
C ILE A 5 37.26 -32.22 -25.65
N VAL A 6 36.69 -33.32 -26.16
CA VAL A 6 35.23 -33.49 -26.22
C VAL A 6 34.63 -33.65 -24.82
N VAL A 7 35.28 -34.40 -23.94
CA VAL A 7 34.84 -34.56 -22.54
C VAL A 7 34.93 -33.23 -21.77
N ALA A 8 36.01 -32.47 -21.97
CA ALA A 8 36.17 -31.15 -21.37
C ALA A 8 35.12 -30.16 -21.88
N ALA A 9 34.79 -30.17 -23.18
CA ALA A 9 33.75 -29.33 -23.75
C ALA A 9 32.36 -29.66 -23.18
N TRP A 10 32.02 -30.94 -23.04
CA TRP A 10 30.76 -31.37 -22.43
C TRP A 10 30.66 -31.01 -20.94
N ALA A 11 31.76 -31.10 -20.20
CA ALA A 11 31.80 -30.70 -18.79
C ALA A 11 31.54 -29.20 -18.61
N VAL A 12 32.07 -28.35 -19.50
CA VAL A 12 31.82 -26.90 -19.47
C VAL A 12 30.36 -26.59 -19.82
N ILE A 13 29.79 -27.25 -20.83
CA ILE A 13 28.38 -27.05 -21.20
C ILE A 13 27.44 -27.48 -20.07
N ALA A 14 27.71 -28.63 -19.43
CA ALA A 14 26.95 -29.10 -18.28
C ALA A 14 27.07 -28.15 -17.08
N ALA A 15 28.28 -27.62 -16.80
CA ALA A 15 28.51 -26.68 -15.72
C ALA A 15 27.82 -25.32 -15.97
N VAL A 16 27.82 -24.82 -17.20
CA VAL A 16 27.11 -23.58 -17.58
C VAL A 16 25.59 -23.77 -17.52
N GLY A 17 25.09 -24.91 -18.00
CA GLY A 17 23.67 -25.25 -17.88
C GLY A 17 23.21 -25.37 -16.43
N LEU A 18 24.00 -26.01 -15.57
CA LEU A 18 23.73 -26.12 -14.13
C LEU A 18 23.81 -24.77 -13.42
N LEU A 19 24.76 -23.91 -13.81
CA LEU A 19 24.90 -22.55 -13.28
C LEU A 19 23.70 -21.66 -13.67
N LEU A 20 23.17 -21.81 -14.88
CA LEU A 20 22.00 -21.07 -15.34
C LEU A 20 20.69 -21.54 -14.67
N VAL A 21 20.57 -22.84 -14.37
CA VAL A 21 19.44 -23.37 -13.60
C VAL A 21 19.49 -22.90 -12.14
N LEU A 22 20.69 -22.88 -11.53
CA LEU A 22 20.87 -22.38 -10.16
C LEU A 22 20.76 -20.84 -10.07
N ALA A 23 20.99 -20.11 -11.17
CA ALA A 23 20.77 -18.67 -11.27
C ALA A 23 19.33 -18.29 -11.70
N GLY A 24 18.49 -19.29 -12.04
CA GLY A 24 17.18 -19.10 -12.67
C GLY A 24 16.01 -18.82 -11.73
N ASP A 25 16.17 -18.96 -10.41
CA ASP A 25 15.07 -18.81 -9.44
C ASP A 25 15.27 -17.61 -8.50
N ALA A 26 15.91 -16.55 -8.95
CA ALA A 26 15.51 -15.26 -8.41
C ALA A 26 14.10 -15.03 -8.96
N PRO A 27 13.02 -15.03 -8.15
CA PRO A 27 11.80 -14.37 -8.61
C PRO A 27 12.24 -13.01 -9.12
N VAL A 28 11.59 -12.50 -10.16
CA VAL A 28 11.71 -11.09 -10.50
C VAL A 28 11.15 -10.34 -9.30
N ALA A 29 11.97 -10.17 -8.27
CA ALA A 29 11.72 -9.29 -7.17
C ALA A 29 11.75 -7.94 -7.86
N PHE A 30 10.58 -7.33 -7.99
CA PHE A 30 10.47 -5.91 -8.23
C PHE A 30 11.29 -5.25 -7.11
N SER A 31 12.57 -5.00 -7.38
CA SER A 31 13.48 -4.50 -6.38
C SER A 31 13.08 -3.06 -6.13
N ARG A 32 12.45 -2.86 -4.97
CA ARG A 32 12.68 -1.69 -4.14
C ARG A 32 12.25 -0.35 -4.75
N ALA A 33 10.95 -0.13 -4.85
CA ALA A 33 10.38 1.21 -4.87
C ALA A 33 10.48 1.85 -3.46
N ASP A 34 11.68 1.92 -2.86
CA ASP A 34 11.84 2.41 -1.46
C ASP A 34 12.03 3.93 -1.36
N SER A 35 11.88 4.72 -2.43
CA SER A 35 12.13 6.17 -2.33
C SER A 35 11.21 7.08 -3.14
N LEU A 36 10.21 6.51 -3.81
CA LEU A 36 9.14 7.32 -4.40
C LEU A 36 7.87 6.88 -3.68
N ASP A 37 7.19 7.80 -2.99
CA ASP A 37 5.95 7.57 -2.23
C ASP A 37 4.78 7.02 -3.08
N LEU A 38 5.05 6.62 -4.32
CA LEU A 38 4.16 6.05 -5.32
C LEU A 38 3.38 4.82 -4.82
N PHE A 39 3.86 4.15 -3.77
CA PHE A 39 3.20 3.01 -3.15
C PHE A 39 2.96 3.19 -1.65
N SER A 40 2.64 4.40 -1.19
CA SER A 40 2.08 4.53 0.16
C SER A 40 0.83 3.66 0.28
N PRO A 41 0.82 2.61 1.13
CA PRO A 41 -0.28 1.68 1.18
C PRO A 41 -1.55 2.39 1.65
N TRP A 42 -2.69 2.03 1.06
CA TRP A 42 -3.98 2.45 1.58
C TRP A 42 -4.14 1.93 3.01
N ARG A 43 -4.49 2.82 3.93
CA ARG A 43 -4.79 2.50 5.34
C ARG A 43 -6.23 2.87 5.65
N SER A 44 -6.90 2.04 6.44
CA SER A 44 -8.15 2.46 7.07
C SER A 44 -7.85 3.63 8.00
N SER A 45 -8.62 4.71 7.86
CA SER A 45 -8.50 5.89 8.72
C SER A 45 -9.73 6.15 9.58
N GLY A 46 -10.79 5.36 9.45
CA GLY A 46 -12.13 5.74 9.93
C GLY A 46 -12.81 6.71 8.96
N PRO A 47 -13.80 7.51 9.40
CA PRO A 47 -14.37 7.59 10.74
C PRO A 47 -15.12 6.31 11.16
N THR A 48 -14.99 5.91 12.42
CA THR A 48 -15.73 4.79 13.03
C THR A 48 -16.48 5.26 14.28
N ALA A 49 -17.71 4.78 14.47
CA ALA A 49 -18.43 4.90 15.74
C ALA A 49 -18.41 3.54 16.42
N ASP A 50 -17.92 3.45 17.66
CA ASP A 50 -17.99 2.23 18.49
C ASP A 50 -17.56 0.94 17.76
N SER A 51 -16.54 1.04 16.91
CA SER A 51 -16.01 -0.04 16.05
C SER A 51 -16.94 -0.53 14.93
N GLN A 52 -18.06 0.13 14.67
CA GLN A 52 -18.91 -0.10 13.50
C GLN A 52 -18.48 0.80 12.33
N PRO A 53 -18.33 0.25 11.12
CA PRO A 53 -18.12 1.06 9.92
C PRO A 53 -19.38 1.88 9.63
N LEU A 54 -19.23 3.19 9.48
CA LEU A 54 -20.31 4.09 9.05
C LEU A 54 -20.23 4.30 7.54
N ALA A 55 -21.38 4.41 6.88
CA ALA A 55 -21.41 4.90 5.51
C ALA A 55 -20.95 6.36 5.50
N VAL A 56 -19.95 6.66 4.67
CA VAL A 56 -19.47 8.02 4.46
C VAL A 56 -20.14 8.55 3.19
N ASN A 57 -20.97 9.56 3.36
CA ASN A 57 -21.79 10.13 2.30
C ASN A 57 -21.07 11.26 1.55
N SER A 58 -20.19 12.00 2.24
CA SER A 58 -19.36 13.05 1.64
C SER A 58 -18.10 13.28 2.48
N VAL A 59 -17.02 13.71 1.82
CA VAL A 59 -15.77 14.18 2.45
C VAL A 59 -15.34 15.47 1.79
N GLU A 60 -15.07 16.49 2.58
CA GLU A 60 -14.69 17.82 2.07
C GLU A 60 -13.55 18.42 2.88
N ALA A 61 -12.62 19.08 2.18
CA ALA A 61 -11.50 19.77 2.80
C ALA A 61 -11.90 21.20 3.16
N SER A 62 -11.31 21.74 4.24
CA SER A 62 -11.45 23.15 4.55
C SER A 62 -10.90 24.02 3.40
N PRO A 63 -11.39 25.25 3.22
CA PRO A 63 -10.83 26.19 2.23
C PRO A 63 -9.33 26.48 2.44
N SER A 64 -8.86 26.35 3.68
CA SER A 64 -7.47 26.55 4.11
C SER A 64 -6.71 25.25 4.36
N TYR A 65 -7.12 24.13 3.75
CA TYR A 65 -6.55 22.79 4.02
C TYR A 65 -5.03 22.72 3.93
N ALA A 66 -4.41 23.45 3.00
CA ALA A 66 -2.96 23.50 2.86
C ALA A 66 -2.25 24.01 4.13
N ALA A 67 -2.92 24.85 4.92
CA ALA A 67 -2.41 25.42 6.16
C ALA A 67 -2.95 24.72 7.42
N ASP A 68 -4.22 24.28 7.42
CA ASP A 68 -4.90 23.79 8.62
C ASP A 68 -5.15 22.27 8.66
N ASN A 69 -4.87 21.55 7.57
CA ASN A 69 -5.01 20.09 7.42
C ASN A 69 -6.39 19.54 7.80
N THR A 70 -7.44 20.35 7.70
CA THR A 70 -8.78 20.02 8.19
C THR A 70 -9.65 19.36 7.12
N LEU A 71 -10.22 18.20 7.45
CA LEU A 71 -11.22 17.50 6.64
C LEU A 71 -12.51 17.32 7.44
N PHE A 72 -13.65 17.33 6.76
CA PHE A 72 -14.95 16.97 7.30
C PHE A 72 -15.50 15.77 6.56
N ALA A 73 -16.09 14.82 7.30
CA ALA A 73 -16.78 13.66 6.75
C ALA A 73 -18.21 13.61 7.27
N ALA A 74 -19.18 13.61 6.36
CA ALA A 74 -20.59 13.41 6.68
C ALA A 74 -20.91 11.92 6.62
N THR A 75 -21.41 11.36 7.71
CA THR A 75 -21.74 9.94 7.85
C THR A 75 -23.15 9.76 8.38
N ASP A 76 -23.66 8.53 8.34
CA ASP A 76 -24.97 8.20 8.92
C ASP A 76 -25.02 8.40 10.45
N GLY A 77 -23.87 8.35 11.12
CA GLY A 77 -23.74 8.61 12.56
C GLY A 77 -23.55 10.09 12.93
N GLY A 78 -23.34 10.96 11.94
CA GLY A 78 -23.07 12.38 12.15
C GLY A 78 -21.85 12.90 11.38
N VAL A 79 -21.42 14.11 11.73
CA VAL A 79 -20.27 14.80 11.12
C VAL A 79 -19.02 14.56 11.95
N TYR A 80 -17.98 14.10 11.27
CA TYR A 80 -16.64 13.93 11.83
C TYR A 80 -15.68 14.96 11.26
N ARG A 81 -14.70 15.37 12.06
CA ARG A 81 -13.61 16.27 11.67
C ARG A 81 -12.27 15.59 11.88
N SER A 82 -11.39 15.70 10.90
CA SER A 82 -9.96 15.43 11.03
C SER A 82 -9.18 16.74 10.98
N GLN A 83 -8.09 16.85 11.75
CA GLN A 83 -7.16 17.98 11.72
C GLN A 83 -5.72 17.53 11.40
N ASP A 84 -5.58 16.29 10.94
CA ASP A 84 -4.32 15.60 10.72
C ASP A 84 -4.35 14.86 9.38
N ARG A 85 -4.93 15.46 8.34
CA ARG A 85 -4.98 14.90 6.97
C ARG A 85 -5.68 13.53 6.87
N GLY A 86 -6.66 13.27 7.72
CA GLY A 86 -7.34 11.98 7.79
C GLY A 86 -6.50 10.91 8.48
N HIS A 87 -5.61 11.29 9.40
CA HIS A 87 -4.96 10.31 10.26
C HIS A 87 -5.87 9.87 11.41
N GLY A 88 -6.69 10.79 11.95
CA GLY A 88 -7.70 10.55 12.96
C GLY A 88 -8.94 11.44 12.77
N TRP A 89 -10.05 11.01 13.38
CA TRP A 89 -11.35 11.68 13.25
C TRP A 89 -12.01 11.86 14.61
N GLN A 90 -12.66 13.00 14.81
CA GLN A 90 -13.43 13.35 16.00
C GLN A 90 -14.88 13.62 15.60
N LEU A 91 -15.84 13.05 16.31
CA LEU A 91 -17.25 13.39 16.14
C LEU A 91 -17.48 14.82 16.62
N VAL A 92 -17.98 15.68 15.74
CA VAL A 92 -18.28 17.09 16.06
C VAL A 92 -19.77 17.38 16.08
N LEU A 93 -20.58 16.56 15.42
CA LEU A 93 -22.03 16.65 15.44
C LEU A 93 -22.62 15.24 15.32
N ALA A 94 -23.31 14.76 16.36
CA ALA A 94 -24.01 13.49 16.31
C ALA A 94 -25.30 13.61 15.49
N SER A 95 -25.62 12.59 14.69
CA SER A 95 -26.95 12.48 14.12
C SER A 95 -27.97 12.24 15.25
N PRO A 96 -29.15 12.90 15.22
CA PRO A 96 -30.21 12.61 16.18
C PRO A 96 -30.62 11.13 16.15
N PRO A 97 -31.06 10.55 17.27
CA PRO A 97 -31.59 9.19 17.27
C PRO A 97 -32.80 9.09 16.32
N ALA A 98 -32.86 8.02 15.53
CA ALA A 98 -34.02 7.72 14.71
C ALA A 98 -35.23 7.43 15.61
N HIS A 99 -36.36 8.09 15.34
CA HIS A 99 -37.65 7.87 16.01
C HIS A 99 -38.42 6.72 15.39
#